data_AF-A0A3D4PI57-F1
#
_entry.id   AF-A0A3D4PI57-F1
#
_cell.length_a   1.000
_cell.length_b   1.000
_cell.length_c   1.000
_cell.angle_alpha   90.00
_cell.angle_beta   90.00
_cell.angle_gamma   90.00
#
_symmetry.space_group_name_H-M   'P 1'
#
loop_
_entity.id
_entity.type
_entity.pdbx_description
1 polymer ?
#
loop_
_entity_poly.entity_id
_entity_poly.type
_entity_poly.pdbx_seq_one_letter_code
_entity_poly.pdbx_strand_id
1 'polypeptide(L)' 'MSMLLALIGVLLLSGGLLLQSVLPKLGRMAFSIGGGSYNPSDYDLGVAFYMQQVIAISCIVVGSILSRRFCKTDGDH' A
#
# COMPACT_ATOMS: atom_id res chain seq x y z
N MET A 1 -6.02 -16.41 11.21
CA MET A 1 -6.52 -15.04 10.95
C MET A 1 -5.42 -13.99 10.92
N SER A 2 -4.48 -14.00 11.87
CA SER A 2 -3.41 -12.99 11.99
C SER A 2 -2.45 -12.91 10.78
N MET A 3 -2.11 -14.05 10.16
CA MET A 3 -1.27 -14.12 8.95
C MET A 3 -1.94 -13.47 7.73
N LEU A 4 -3.27 -13.57 7.64
CA LEU A 4 -4.05 -13.06 6.51
C LEU A 4 -4.11 -11.52 6.55
N LEU A 5 -4.19 -10.93 7.75
CA LEU A 5 -4.07 -9.49 7.98
C LEU A 5 -2.70 -8.93 7.59
N ALA A 6 -1.61 -9.65 7.92
CA ALA A 6 -0.26 -9.25 7.53
C ALA A 6 -0.08 -9.30 6.01
N LEU A 7 -0.57 -10.37 5.35
CA LEU A 7 -0.54 -10.49 3.89
C LEU A 7 -1.35 -9.38 3.18
N ILE A 8 -2.55 -9.07 3.68
CA ILE A 8 -3.37 -7.97 3.14
C ILE A 8 -2.65 -6.62 3.29
N GLY A 9 -2.02 -6.36 4.44
CA GLY A 9 -1.24 -5.14 4.66
C GLY A 9 -0.06 -4.99 3.69
N VAL A 10 0.67 -6.08 3.43
CA VAL A 10 1.77 -6.10 2.45
C VAL A 10 1.26 -5.89 1.02
N LEU A 11 0.13 -6.50 0.66
CA LEU A 11 -0.52 -6.32 -0.65
C LEU A 11 -0.96 -4.87 -0.86
N LEU A 12 -1.54 -4.23 0.15
CA LEU A 12 -1.96 -2.83 0.11
C LEU A 12 -0.78 -1.87 -0.05
N LEU A 13 0.33 -2.12 0.66
CA LEU A 13 1.57 -1.36 0.54
C LEU A 13 2.18 -1.49 -0.86
N SER A 14 2.30 -2.73 -1.34
CA SER A 14 2.87 -3.02 -2.66
C SER A 14 2.02 -2.42 -3.77
N GLY A 15 0.69 -2.57 -3.70
CA GLY A 15 -0.24 -1.99 -4.68
C GLY A 15 -0.21 -0.47 -4.69
N GLY A 16 -0.11 0.16 -3.52
CA GLY A 16 0.04 1.61 -3.41
C GLY A 16 1.32 2.13 -4.09
N LEU A 17 2.47 1.53 -3.78
CA LEU A 17 3.75 1.91 -4.39
C LEU A 17 3.73 1.70 -5.91
N LEU A 18 3.07 0.64 -6.36
CA LEU A 18 2.93 0.33 -7.78
C LEU A 18 2.08 1.38 -8.48
N LEU A 19 0.94 1.78 -7.90
CA LEU A 19 0.14 2.91 -8.38
C LEU A 19 0.95 4.20 -8.46
N GLN A 20 1.70 4.55 -7.40
CA GLN A 20 2.51 5.76 -7.37
C GLN A 20 3.56 5.79 -8.51
N SER A 21 4.14 4.64 -8.87
CA SER A 21 5.11 4.58 -9.97
C SER A 21 4.46 4.57 -11.37
N VAL A 22 3.23 4.03 -11.46
CA VAL A 22 2.54 3.78 -12.74
C VAL A 22 1.65 4.95 -13.15
N LEU A 23 0.95 5.60 -12.21
CA LEU A 23 0.11 6.79 -12.48
C LEU A 23 0.82 7.88 -13.29
N PRO A 24 2.01 8.36 -12.90
CA PRO A 24 2.67 9.43 -13.65
C PRO A 24 3.14 8.99 -15.04
N LYS A 25 3.46 7.70 -15.21
CA LYS A 25 3.83 7.12 -16.52
C LYS A 25 2.63 7.02 -17.43
N LEU A 26 1.50 6.52 -16.92
CA LEU A 26 0.23 6.47 -17.66
C LEU A 26 -0.26 7.87 -18.02
N GLY A 27 -0.16 8.82 -17.09
CA GLY A 27 -0.47 10.23 -17.34
C GLY A 27 0.36 10.80 -18.48
N ARG A 28 1.69 10.65 -18.44
CA ARG A 28 2.56 11.07 -19.56
C ARG A 28 2.18 10.42 -20.87
N MET A 29 1.89 9.12 -20.86
CA MET A 29 1.56 8.38 -22.08
C MET A 29 0.24 8.86 -22.69
N ALA A 30 -0.81 9.00 -21.88
CA ALA A 30 -2.10 9.52 -22.31
C ALA A 30 -1.99 10.95 -22.87
N PHE A 31 -1.21 11.82 -22.21
CA PHE A 31 -1.01 13.19 -22.67
C PHE A 31 -0.11 13.29 -23.91
N SER A 32 0.89 12.41 -24.06
CA SER A 32 1.73 12.37 -25.27
C SER A 32 0.93 12.06 -26.54
N ILE A 33 -0.21 11.37 -26.40
CA ILE A 33 -1.10 11.00 -27.50
C ILE A 33 -2.16 12.10 -27.74
N GLY A 34 -2.60 12.78 -26.68
CA GLY A 34 -3.68 13.78 -26.73
C GLY A 34 -3.25 15.25 -26.94
N GLY A 35 -1.96 15.57 -26.87
CA GLY A 35 -1.43 16.92 -27.14
C GLY A 35 -1.69 17.96 -26.03
N GLY A 36 -2.06 17.54 -24.82
CA GLY A 36 -2.30 18.42 -23.67
C GLY A 36 -1.04 18.70 -22.82
N SER A 37 -1.12 19.71 -21.94
CA SER A 37 -0.04 20.04 -21.00
C SER A 37 -0.05 19.06 -19.82
N TYR A 38 0.96 18.17 -19.77
CA TYR A 38 1.18 17.29 -18.63
C TYR A 38 1.77 18.06 -17.44
N ASN A 39 1.09 18.05 -16.30
CA ASN A 39 1.66 18.54 -15.04
C ASN A 39 1.76 17.36 -14.03
N PRO A 40 2.97 16.94 -13.63
CA PRO A 40 3.14 15.82 -12.70
C PRO A 40 2.51 16.08 -11.33
N SER A 41 2.31 17.34 -10.96
CA SER A 41 1.69 17.77 -9.71
C SER A 41 0.22 17.34 -9.60
N ASP A 42 -0.49 17.18 -10.72
CA ASP A 42 -1.89 16.74 -10.74
C ASP A 42 -2.05 15.24 -10.41
N TYR A 43 -0.94 14.50 -10.42
CA TYR A 43 -0.88 13.08 -10.11
C TYR A 43 -0.28 12.81 -8.72
N ASP A 44 -0.08 13.86 -7.93
CA ASP A 44 0.33 13.70 -6.55
C ASP A 44 -0.84 13.08 -5.76
N LEU A 45 -0.67 11.82 -5.35
CA LEU A 45 -1.67 11.10 -4.56
C LEU A 45 -1.82 11.68 -3.14
N GLY A 46 -0.92 12.59 -2.75
CA GLY A 46 -1.04 13.46 -1.59
C GLY A 46 -1.41 12.73 -0.30
N VAL A 47 -2.40 13.27 0.40
CA VAL A 47 -2.85 12.80 1.72
C VAL A 47 -3.46 11.40 1.65
N ALA A 48 -4.13 11.03 0.55
CA ALA A 48 -4.80 9.74 0.42
C ALA A 48 -3.80 8.58 0.41
N PHE A 49 -2.68 8.73 -0.31
CA PHE A 49 -1.61 7.73 -0.32
C PHE A 49 -0.90 7.61 1.03
N TYR A 50 -0.69 8.74 1.70
CA TYR A 50 -0.13 8.75 3.05
C TYR A 50 -1.04 8.00 4.05
N MET A 51 -2.35 8.26 4.02
CA MET A 51 -3.33 7.57 4.86
C MET A 51 -3.37 6.06 4.55
N GLN A 52 -3.33 5.68 3.27
CA GLN A 52 -3.26 4.27 2.87
C GLN A 52 -2.02 3.58 3.43
N GLN A 53 -0.84 4.21 3.38
CA GLN A 53 0.38 3.64 3.96
C GLN A 53 0.28 3.48 5.48
N VAL A 54 -0.26 4.48 6.19
CA VAL A 54 -0.44 4.40 7.65
C VAL A 54 -1.36 3.23 8.03
N ILE A 55 -2.49 3.08 7.33
CA ILE A 55 -3.42 1.98 7.56
C ILE A 55 -2.73 0.64 7.27
N ALA A 56 -2.04 0.51 6.13
CA ALA A 56 -1.34 -0.72 5.76
C ALA A 56 -0.28 -1.13 6.79
N ILE A 57 0.54 -0.17 7.26
CA ILE A 57 1.55 -0.41 8.31
C ILE A 57 0.88 -0.84 9.61
N SER A 58 -0.20 -0.16 10.02
CA SER A 58 -0.93 -0.52 11.25
C SER A 58 -1.47 -1.96 11.20
N CYS A 59 -2.00 -2.39 10.05
CA CYS A 59 -2.47 -3.76 9.84
C CYS A 59 -1.34 -4.79 9.95
N ILE A 60 -0.15 -4.49 9.39
CA ILE A 60 1.02 -5.37 9.50
C ILE A 60 1.47 -5.47 10.96
N VAL A 61 1.56 -4.35 11.68
CA VAL A 61 1.99 -4.32 13.09
C VAL A 61 1.01 -5.10 13.97
N VAL A 62 -0.29 -4.82 13.85
CA VAL A 62 -1.34 -5.52 14.63
C VAL A 62 -1.36 -7.01 14.29
N GLY A 63 -1.30 -7.36 13.00
CA GLY A 63 -1.24 -8.76 12.55
C GLY A 63 -0.01 -9.49 13.10
N SER A 64 1.15 -8.84 13.13
CA SER A 64 2.40 -9.39 13.65
C SER A 64 2.36 -9.58 15.18
N ILE A 65 1.81 -8.61 15.92
CA ILE A 65 1.66 -8.69 17.38
C ILE A 65 0.70 -9.83 17.75
N LEU A 66 -0.45 -9.92 17.09
CA LEU A 66 -1.40 -11.01 17.28
C LEU A 66 -0.77 -12.37 16.94
N SER A 67 -0.04 -12.47 15.82
CA SER A 67 0.63 -13.72 15.45
C SER A 67 1.63 -14.18 16.51
N ARG A 68 2.42 -13.26 17.10
CA ARG A 68 3.36 -13.59 18.18
C ARG A 68 2.67 -14.02 19.47
N ARG A 69 1.53 -13.40 19.81
CA ARG A 69 0.73 -13.78 20.98
C ARG A 69 0.13 -15.18 20.84
N PHE A 70 -0.35 -15.55 19.65
CA PHE A 70 -0.93 -16.88 19.41
C PHE A 70 0.13 -17.98 19.27
N CYS A 71 1.22 -17.76 18.53
CA CYS A 71 2.31 -18.75 18.43
C CYS A 71 3.00 -19.07 19.76
N LYS A 72 2.95 -18.15 20.74
CA LYS A 72 3.53 -18.39 22.07
C LYS A 72 2.62 -19.27 22.95
N THR A 73 1.33 -19.39 22.62
CA THR A 73 0.35 -20.19 23.38
C THR A 73 0.34 -21.67 22.96
N ASP A 74 0.73 -21.99 21.72
CA ASP A 74 0.78 -23.38 21.22
C ASP A 74 2.09 -24.12 21.53
N GLY A 75 3.06 -23.48 22.19
CA GLY A 75 4.38 -24.06 22.48
C GLY A 75 4.56 -24.61 23.91
N ASP A 76 3.49 -24.69 24.71
CA ASP A 76 3.55 -25.04 26.14
C ASP A 76 2.74 -26.31 26.49
N HIS A 77 2.57 -27.24 25.53
CA HIS A 77 2.01 -28.58 25.77
C HIS A 77 3.00 -29.68 25.40
#